data_AF-A0A7W9HPP8-F1
#
_entry.id   AF-A0A7W9HPP8-F1
#
_cell.length_a   1.000
_cell.length_b   1.000
_cell.length_c   1.000
_cell.angle_alpha   90.00
_cell.angle_beta   90.00
_cell.angle_gamma   90.00
#
_symmetry.space_group_name_H-M   'P 1'
#
loop_
_entity.id
_entity.type
_entity.pdbx_description
1 polymer ?
#
loop_
_entity_poly.entity_id
_entity_poly.type
_entity_poly.pdbx_seq_one_letter_code
_entity_poly.pdbx_strand_id
1 'polypeptide(L)'
;MNEVTRRPAIAATGTGKVSVDPRWLELYAKRVDEAAEELTRARAELREDPVRPQSFGELGRTLRNAEAYGRAAAMLNQQLDRACEVLTSAAKGLHEVAEHYGAQDDEAVAMIKAVERRTGTL
;
A
#
# COMPACT_ATOMS: atom_id res chain seq x y z
N MET A 1 28.52 8.19 6.48
CA MET A 1 28.43 7.43 7.75
C MET A 1 27.41 8.20 8.60
N ASN A 2 26.12 7.91 8.43
CA ASN A 2 25.04 8.65 9.10
C ASN A 2 24.46 7.76 10.19
N GLU A 3 24.72 8.12 11.44
CA GLU A 3 24.14 7.47 12.61
C GLU A 3 22.66 7.80 12.71
N VAL A 4 21.81 6.79 12.54
CA VAL A 4 20.40 6.85 12.86
C VAL A 4 20.29 6.67 14.37
N THR A 5 20.06 7.76 15.10
CA THR A 5 19.79 7.73 16.54
C THR A 5 18.51 6.93 16.80
N ARG A 6 18.63 5.66 17.19
CA ARG A 6 17.51 4.86 17.70
C ARG A 6 17.01 5.49 19.00
N ARG A 7 15.74 5.94 19.01
CA ARG A 7 15.03 6.29 20.25
C ARG A 7 14.97 5.06 21.16
N PRO A 8 15.05 5.22 22.49
CA PRO A 8 15.07 4.10 23.41
C PRO A 8 13.74 3.36 23.36
N ALA A 9 13.81 2.04 23.19
CA ALA A 9 12.67 1.15 23.29
C ALA A 9 12.07 1.25 24.69
N ILE A 10 10.81 1.66 24.75
CA ILE A 10 9.97 1.58 25.95
C ILE A 10 9.95 0.12 26.40
N ALA A 11 10.43 -0.13 27.63
CA ALA A 11 10.57 -1.46 28.19
C ALA A 11 9.21 -2.16 28.29
N ALA A 12 9.03 -3.21 27.47
CA ALA A 12 7.86 -4.07 27.48
C ALA A 12 7.82 -4.86 28.79
N THR A 13 6.90 -4.49 29.67
CA THR A 13 6.58 -5.26 30.87
C THR A 13 5.11 -5.67 30.79
N GLY A 14 4.85 -6.98 30.70
CA GLY A 14 3.53 -7.57 30.57
C GLY A 14 3.34 -8.26 29.23
N THR A 15 2.82 -9.49 29.24
CA THR A 15 2.48 -10.32 28.06
C THR A 15 2.02 -9.46 26.89
N GLY A 16 2.90 -9.28 25.90
CA GLY A 16 2.81 -8.17 24.94
C GLY A 16 1.56 -8.25 24.09
N LYS A 17 0.48 -7.60 24.54
CA LYS A 17 -0.70 -7.37 23.73
C LYS A 17 -0.27 -6.45 22.59
N VAL A 18 -0.24 -6.99 21.37
CA VAL A 18 -0.10 -6.19 20.16
C VAL A 18 -1.30 -5.24 20.13
N SER A 19 -1.06 -3.95 20.38
CA SER A 19 -2.07 -2.90 20.26
C SER A 19 -1.96 -2.31 18.86
N VAL A 20 -3.10 -2.25 18.18
CA VAL A 20 -3.24 -1.75 16.82
C VAL A 20 -3.77 -0.32 16.92
N ASP A 21 -3.10 0.65 16.28
CA ASP A 21 -3.59 2.03 16.15
C ASP A 21 -4.40 2.14 14.85
N PRO A 22 -5.75 2.22 14.93
CA PRO A 22 -6.60 2.23 13.73
C PRO A 22 -6.40 3.48 12.89
N ARG A 23 -6.11 4.62 13.52
CA ARG A 23 -5.88 5.90 12.83
C ARG A 23 -4.57 5.87 12.06
N TRP A 24 -3.53 5.28 12.63
CA TRP A 24 -2.26 5.10 11.92
C TRP A 24 -2.42 4.15 10.72
N LEU A 25 -3.16 3.05 10.90
CA LEU A 25 -3.48 2.11 9.82
C LEU A 25 -4.26 2.76 8.68
N GLU A 26 -5.25 3.58 9.00
CA GLU A 26 -6.02 4.33 8.01
C GLU A 26 -5.15 5.30 7.21
N LEU A 27 -4.24 6.02 7.88
CA LEU A 27 -3.27 6.90 7.19
C LEU A 27 -2.31 6.11 6.31
N TYR A 28 -1.88 4.94 6.75
CA TYR A 28 -1.00 4.08 5.97
C TYR A 28 -1.73 3.50 4.75
N ALA A 29 -2.97 3.04 4.92
CA ALA A 29 -3.82 2.55 3.84
C ALA A 29 -3.97 3.59 2.73
N LYS A 30 -4.29 4.84 3.08
CA LYS A 30 -4.38 5.96 2.12
C LYS A 30 -3.09 6.18 1.33
N ARG A 31 -1.94 6.09 1.99
CA ARG A 31 -0.65 6.21 1.29
C ARG A 31 -0.39 5.08 0.31
N VAL A 32 -0.86 3.88 0.62
CA VAL A 32 -0.77 2.73 -0.29
C VAL A 32 -1.73 2.91 -1.47
N ASP A 33 -2.93 3.45 -1.24
CA ASP A 33 -3.87 3.81 -2.32
C ASP A 33 -3.27 4.87 -3.25
N GLU A 34 -2.74 5.97 -2.71
CA GLU A 34 -2.09 7.02 -3.51
C GLU A 34 -0.97 6.44 -4.39
N ALA A 35 -0.13 5.56 -3.83
CA ALA A 35 0.92 4.88 -4.58
C ALA A 35 0.37 3.93 -5.65
N ALA A 36 -0.72 3.21 -5.35
CA ALA A 36 -1.38 2.32 -6.30
C ALA A 36 -1.99 3.11 -7.48
N GLU A 37 -2.58 4.27 -7.21
CA GLU A 37 -3.13 5.18 -8.21
C GLU A 37 -2.05 5.80 -9.10
N GLU A 38 -0.94 6.26 -8.51
CA GLU A 38 0.22 6.76 -9.26
C GLU A 38 0.79 5.68 -10.19
N LEU A 39 0.97 4.46 -9.68
CA LEU A 39 1.47 3.35 -10.49
C LEU A 39 0.49 2.97 -11.60
N THR A 40 -0.81 3.02 -11.32
CA THR A 40 -1.86 2.74 -12.31
C THR A 40 -1.87 3.78 -13.42
N ARG A 41 -1.66 5.07 -13.10
CA ARG A 41 -1.51 6.14 -14.09
C ARG A 41 -0.27 5.95 -14.96
N ALA A 42 0.89 5.72 -14.35
CA ALA A 42 2.13 5.45 -15.09
C ALA A 42 2.00 4.22 -16.01
N ARG A 43 1.30 3.18 -15.56
CA ARG A 43 0.98 2.00 -16.38
C ARG A 43 0.08 2.34 -17.57
N ALA A 44 -0.91 3.21 -17.39
CA ALA A 44 -1.78 3.65 -18.47
C ALA A 44 -0.99 4.42 -19.54
N GLU A 45 -0.14 5.37 -19.12
CA GLU A 45 0.75 6.12 -20.03
C GLU A 45 1.67 5.20 -20.84
N LEU A 46 2.28 4.20 -20.19
CA LEU A 46 3.13 3.20 -20.87
C LEU A 46 2.37 2.34 -21.89
N ARG A 47 1.05 2.18 -21.74
CA ARG A 47 0.21 1.43 -22.67
C ARG A 47 -0.26 2.26 -23.85
N GLU A 48 -0.35 3.58 -23.70
CA GLU A 48 -0.73 4.50 -24.78
C GLU A 48 0.36 4.62 -25.86
N ASP A 49 1.64 4.56 -25.46
CA ASP A 49 2.78 4.57 -26.39
C ASP A 49 3.62 3.27 -26.29
N PRO A 50 3.11 2.14 -26.81
CA PRO A 50 3.84 0.89 -26.76
C PRO A 50 5.05 0.95 -27.70
N VAL A 51 6.19 0.43 -27.23
CA VAL A 51 7.41 0.31 -28.05
C VAL A 51 7.14 -0.55 -29.27
N ARG A 52 7.05 0.09 -30.44
CA ARG A 52 6.73 -0.59 -31.70
C ARG A 52 7.96 -1.27 -32.31
N PRO A 53 7.83 -2.45 -32.92
CA PRO A 53 8.94 -3.09 -33.64
C PRO A 53 9.54 -2.22 -34.74
N GLN A 54 8.73 -1.34 -35.34
CA GLN A 54 9.14 -0.40 -36.39
C GLN A 54 10.09 0.69 -35.87
N SER A 55 10.09 0.96 -34.56
CA SER A 55 10.99 1.93 -33.91
C SER A 55 12.46 1.50 -33.93
N PHE A 56 12.75 0.23 -34.23
CA PHE A 56 14.11 -0.32 -34.26
C PHE A 56 14.74 -0.38 -35.67
N GLY A 57 14.01 0.03 -36.72
CA GLY A 57 14.49 0.05 -38.10
C GLY A 57 14.83 -1.33 -38.70
N GLU A 58 15.49 -1.34 -39.85
CA GLU A 58 15.97 -2.56 -40.54
C GLU A 58 17.01 -3.34 -39.73
N LEU A 59 18.01 -2.63 -39.18
CA LEU A 59 19.10 -3.21 -38.38
C LEU A 59 18.60 -3.93 -37.12
N GLY A 60 17.61 -3.35 -36.43
CA GLY A 60 17.00 -3.96 -35.25
C GLY A 60 16.16 -5.19 -35.57
N ARG A 61 15.64 -5.32 -36.80
CA ARG A 61 14.97 -6.53 -37.29
C ARG A 61 15.97 -7.64 -37.59
N THR A 62 17.08 -7.33 -38.27
CA THR A 62 18.13 -8.32 -38.58
C THR A 62 18.78 -8.89 -37.32
N LEU A 63 18.98 -8.07 -36.29
CA LEU A 63 19.57 -8.49 -35.01
C LEU A 63 18.55 -9.08 -34.01
N ARG A 64 17.27 -9.21 -34.39
CA ARG A 64 16.16 -9.62 -33.48
C ARG A 64 16.03 -8.77 -32.20
N ASN A 65 16.59 -7.57 -32.19
CA ASN A 65 16.51 -6.65 -31.05
C ASN A 65 15.07 -6.22 -30.79
N ALA A 66 14.28 -5.99 -31.84
CA ALA A 66 12.88 -5.62 -31.72
C ALA A 66 12.04 -6.67 -30.95
N GLU A 67 12.29 -7.96 -31.18
CA GLU A 67 11.61 -9.04 -30.48
C GLU A 67 12.06 -9.16 -29.02
N ALA A 68 13.35 -8.97 -28.75
CA ALA A 68 13.90 -9.00 -27.40
C ALA A 68 13.35 -7.85 -26.54
N TYR A 69 13.33 -6.63 -27.08
CA TYR A 69 12.71 -5.48 -26.41
C TYR A 69 11.20 -5.64 -26.26
N GLY A 70 10.50 -6.20 -27.25
CA GLY A 70 9.07 -6.51 -27.14
C GLY A 70 8.78 -7.50 -25.99
N ARG A 71 9.57 -8.55 -25.85
CA ARG A 71 9.45 -9.49 -24.72
C ARG A 71 9.75 -8.84 -23.37
N ALA A 72 10.79 -8.01 -23.30
CA ALA A 72 11.13 -7.29 -22.07
C ALA A 72 10.02 -6.30 -21.66
N ALA A 73 9.46 -5.56 -22.62
CA ALA A 73 8.34 -4.65 -22.40
C ALA A 73 7.09 -5.42 -21.95
N ALA A 74 6.80 -6.59 -22.54
CA ALA A 74 5.69 -7.44 -22.12
C ALA A 74 5.87 -7.95 -20.68
N MET A 75 7.07 -8.39 -20.32
CA MET A 75 7.40 -8.83 -18.96
C MET A 75 7.24 -7.68 -17.94
N LEU A 76 7.75 -6.49 -18.27
CA LEU A 76 7.62 -5.31 -17.41
C LEU A 76 6.14 -4.92 -17.20
N ASN A 77 5.34 -4.94 -18.26
CA ASN A 77 3.90 -4.69 -18.15
C ASN A 77 3.19 -5.70 -17.25
N GLN A 78 3.52 -6.99 -17.34
CA GLN A 78 2.96 -8.02 -16.45
C GLN A 78 3.35 -7.80 -14.99
N GLN A 79 4.59 -7.38 -14.73
CA GLN A 79 5.06 -7.07 -13.38
C GLN A 79 4.34 -5.84 -12.81
N LEU A 80 4.12 -4.80 -13.63
CA LEU A 80 3.35 -3.62 -13.26
C LEU A 80 1.88 -3.95 -12.97
N ASP A 81 1.25 -4.80 -13.80
CA ASP A 81 -0.11 -5.28 -13.56
C ASP A 81 -0.24 -5.91 -12.18
N ARG A 82 0.66 -6.84 -11.87
CA ARG A 82 0.67 -7.53 -10.59
C ARG A 82 0.95 -6.60 -9.42
N ALA A 83 1.84 -5.63 -9.59
CA ALA A 83 2.15 -4.65 -8.55
C ALA A 83 0.92 -3.78 -8.21
N CYS A 84 0.21 -3.26 -9.22
CA CYS A 84 -1.04 -2.52 -9.03
C CYS A 84 -2.08 -3.37 -8.27
N GLU A 85 -2.29 -4.63 -8.66
CA GLU A 85 -3.24 -5.51 -7.99
C GLU A 85 -2.90 -5.75 -6.51
N VAL A 86 -1.63 -6.02 -6.22
CA VAL A 86 -1.16 -6.28 -4.85
C VAL A 86 -1.29 -5.03 -3.99
N LEU A 87 -0.92 -3.85 -4.49
CA LEU A 87 -1.01 -2.61 -3.74
C LEU A 87 -2.46 -2.24 -3.42
N THR A 88 -3.37 -2.34 -4.40
CA THR A 88 -4.80 -2.11 -4.19
C THR A 88 -5.38 -3.11 -3.18
N SER A 89 -5.01 -4.39 -3.28
CA SER A 89 -5.45 -5.41 -2.32
C SER A 89 -4.92 -5.15 -0.91
N ALA A 90 -3.67 -4.67 -0.79
CA ALA A 90 -3.06 -4.34 0.49
C ALA A 90 -3.74 -3.13 1.13
N ALA A 91 -3.97 -2.05 0.37
CA ALA A 91 -4.68 -0.87 0.86
C ALA A 91 -6.08 -1.22 1.36
N LYS A 92 -6.85 -2.02 0.59
CA LYS A 92 -8.16 -2.51 1.00
C LYS A 92 -8.09 -3.29 2.32
N GLY A 93 -7.16 -4.23 2.45
CA GLY A 93 -7.00 -5.00 3.69
C GLY A 93 -6.62 -4.13 4.89
N LEU A 94 -5.80 -3.10 4.68
CA LEU A 94 -5.44 -2.14 5.73
C LEU A 94 -6.65 -1.29 6.17
N HIS A 95 -7.51 -0.87 5.24
CA HIS A 95 -8.76 -0.18 5.56
C HIS A 95 -9.73 -1.06 6.34
N GLU A 96 -9.92 -2.32 5.93
CA GLU A 96 -10.81 -3.26 6.64
C GLU A 96 -10.33 -3.49 8.08
N VAL A 97 -9.02 -3.60 8.30
CA VAL A 97 -8.44 -3.73 9.64
C VAL A 97 -8.60 -2.43 10.45
N ALA A 98 -8.38 -1.26 9.83
CA ALA A 98 -8.57 0.03 10.48
C ALA A 98 -10.03 0.21 10.94
N GLU A 99 -10.99 -0.13 10.09
CA GLU A 99 -12.42 -0.05 10.39
C GLU A 99 -12.80 -0.99 11.54
N HIS A 100 -12.31 -2.24 11.51
CA HIS A 100 -12.63 -3.24 12.53
C HIS A 100 -12.19 -2.80 13.94
N TYR A 101 -10.96 -2.30 14.07
CA TYR A 101 -10.44 -1.86 15.37
C TYR A 101 -10.94 -0.47 15.78
N GLY A 102 -11.19 0.44 14.82
CA GLY A 102 -11.79 1.74 15.10
C GLY A 102 -13.21 1.63 15.65
N ALA A 103 -14.04 0.75 15.08
CA ALA A 103 -15.41 0.51 15.57
C ALA A 103 -15.43 -0.07 17.00
N GLN A 104 -14.48 -0.95 17.32
CA GLN A 104 -14.35 -1.53 18.67
C GLN A 104 -13.97 -0.49 19.72
N ASP A 105 -13.07 0.44 19.39
CA ASP A 105 -12.68 1.52 20.30
C ASP A 105 -13.85 2.48 20.56
N ASP A 106 -14.61 2.86 19.53
CA ASP A 106 -15.79 3.72 19.67
C ASP A 106 -16.89 3.07 20.51
N GLU A 107 -17.13 1.76 20.33
CA GLU A 107 -18.09 1.00 21.14
C GLU A 107 -17.67 0.92 22.61
N ALA A 108 -16.39 0.67 22.88
CA ALA A 108 -15.84 0.66 24.23
C ALA A 108 -15.97 2.02 24.93
N VAL A 109 -15.65 3.11 24.22
CA VAL A 109 -15.82 4.48 24.72
C VAL A 109 -17.29 4.79 25.00
N ALA A 110 -18.22 4.35 24.13
CA ALA A 110 -19.65 4.52 24.34
C ALA A 110 -20.15 3.76 25.58
N MET A 111 -19.66 2.54 25.81
CA MET A 111 -19.98 1.77 27.01
C MET A 111 -19.45 2.45 28.28
N ILE A 112 -18.22 2.94 28.29
CA ILE A 112 -17.63 3.68 29.44
C ILE A 112 -18.48 4.92 29.75
N LYS A 113 -18.78 5.75 28.74
CA LYS A 113 -19.65 6.94 28.91
C LYS A 113 -21.06 6.59 29.37
N ALA A 114 -21.59 5.43 28.98
CA ALA A 114 -22.89 4.96 29.45
C ALA A 114 -22.84 4.51 30.91
N VAL A 115 -21.75 3.87 31.34
CA VAL A 115 -21.51 3.49 32.73
C VAL A 115 -21.33 4.73 33.61
N GLU A 116 -20.48 5.69 33.21
CA GLU A 116 -20.25 6.95 33.94
C GLU A 116 -21.55 7.73 34.16
N ARG A 117 -22.39 7.84 33.12
CA ARG A 117 -23.72 8.47 33.22
C ARG A 117 -24.67 7.74 34.16
N ARG A 118 -24.50 6.43 34.35
CA ARG A 118 -25.33 5.60 35.24
C ARG A 118 -24.83 5.59 36.67
N THR A 119 -23.52 5.70 36.89
CA THR A 119 -22.91 5.67 38.23
C THR A 119 -22.76 7.04 38.88
N GLY A 120 -22.87 8.14 38.11
CA GLY A 120 -23.01 9.49 38.67
C GLY A 120 -21.83 9.95 39.53
N THR A 121 -20.61 9.54 39.21
CA THR A 121 -19.40 10.06 39.86
C THR A 121 -18.85 11.20 39.01
N LEU A 122 -18.84 12.40 39.60
CA LEU A 122 -18.28 13.65 39.07
C LEU A 122 -16.77 13.56 38.81
#